data_AF-V5GRV1-F1
#
_entry.id   AF-V5GRV1-F1
#
_cell.length_a   1.000
_cell.length_b   1.000
_cell.length_c   1.000
_cell.angle_alpha   90.00
_cell.angle_beta   90.00
_cell.angle_gamma   90.00
#
_symmetry.space_group_name_H-M   'P 1'
#
loop_
_entity.id
_entity.type
_entity.pdbx_description
1 polymer ?
#
loop_
_entity_poly.entity_id
_entity_poly.type
_entity_poly.pdbx_seq_one_letter_code
_entity_poly.pdbx_strand_id
1 'polypeptide(L)'
;DPETWTTRYILLLWLSIIVMIPFHMSRFDGFDEKETEKKTVMTRILDVIKIYAVVPDKCRDAAAYLSHKFITRYDVKEKHLTSFLDWAMELSLSKDSNVFVKYGTLACIATILKHGKREDLLPHARRLLEWIINAEFKNNVGSNIQKLVYKIVQRIGLTFLPPRVAAWRYKR
;
A
#
# COMPACT_ATOMS: atom_id res chain seq x y z
N ASP A 1 -14.25 -4.46 -17.77
CA ASP A 1 -13.78 -5.06 -19.03
C ASP A 1 -12.85 -6.23 -18.73
N PRO A 2 -13.33 -7.47 -18.80
CA PRO A 2 -12.52 -8.66 -18.51
C PRO A 2 -11.42 -8.92 -19.54
N GLU A 3 -11.54 -8.44 -20.78
CA GLU A 3 -10.64 -8.80 -21.89
C GLU A 3 -9.28 -8.10 -21.83
N THR A 4 -9.22 -6.91 -21.22
CA THR A 4 -8.01 -6.07 -21.23
C THR A 4 -7.16 -6.17 -19.95
N TRP A 5 -7.38 -7.18 -19.10
CA TRP A 5 -6.71 -7.28 -17.79
C TRP A 5 -5.19 -7.38 -17.90
N THR A 6 -4.65 -8.09 -18.91
CA THR A 6 -3.20 -8.21 -19.12
C THR A 6 -2.56 -6.86 -19.39
N THR A 7 -3.18 -6.04 -20.24
CA THR A 7 -2.71 -4.70 -20.55
C THR A 7 -2.72 -3.82 -19.30
N ARG A 8 -3.81 -3.85 -18.53
CA ARG A 8 -3.91 -3.10 -17.27
C ARG A 8 -2.85 -3.54 -16.26
N TYR A 9 -2.62 -4.85 -16.14
CA TYR A 9 -1.61 -5.42 -15.27
C TYR A 9 -0.20 -4.92 -15.64
N ILE A 10 0.16 -4.98 -16.93
CA ILE A 10 1.46 -4.50 -17.42
C ILE A 10 1.59 -2.99 -17.16
N LEU A 11 0.55 -2.19 -17.45
CA LEU A 11 0.58 -0.75 -17.21
C LEU A 11 0.77 -0.40 -15.72
N LEU A 12 0.15 -1.14 -14.80
CA LEU A 12 0.36 -0.94 -13.36
C LEU A 12 1.79 -1.26 -12.93
N LEU A 13 2.39 -2.32 -13.49
CA LEU A 13 3.78 -2.65 -13.23
C LEU A 13 4.73 -1.60 -13.81
N TRP A 14 4.47 -1.13 -15.03
CA TRP A 14 5.22 -0.02 -15.63
C TRP A 14 5.11 1.25 -14.78
N LEU A 15 3.90 1.59 -14.34
CA LEU A 15 3.71 2.71 -13.43
C LEU A 15 4.50 2.53 -12.13
N SER A 16 4.61 1.31 -11.60
CA SER A 16 5.41 1.03 -10.39
C SER A 16 6.91 1.29 -10.57
N ILE A 17 7.39 1.27 -11.82
CA ILE A 17 8.75 1.65 -12.18
C ILE A 17 8.86 3.16 -12.33
N ILE A 18 7.92 3.78 -13.07
CA ILE A 18 7.89 5.22 -13.33
C ILE A 18 7.80 6.01 -12.01
N VAL A 19 7.01 5.55 -11.04
CA VAL A 19 6.89 6.25 -9.76
C VAL A 19 8.18 6.21 -8.93
N MET A 20 9.23 5.47 -9.30
CA MET A 20 10.51 5.48 -8.57
C MET A 20 11.45 6.61 -8.99
N ILE A 21 11.07 7.45 -9.94
CA ILE A 21 11.90 8.59 -10.38
C ILE A 21 12.32 9.50 -9.21
N PRO A 22 13.55 10.07 -9.24
CA PRO A 22 14.11 10.86 -8.14
C PRO A 22 13.63 12.32 -8.15
N PHE A 23 12.40 12.58 -8.60
CA PHE A 23 11.79 13.90 -8.65
C PHE A 23 10.54 13.95 -7.78
N HIS A 24 10.29 15.10 -7.16
CA HIS A 24 9.03 15.35 -6.48
C HIS A 24 7.86 15.27 -7.46
N MET A 25 6.79 14.55 -7.12
CA MET A 25 5.65 14.36 -8.00
C MET A 25 4.92 15.67 -8.32
N SER A 26 5.04 16.67 -7.45
CA SER A 26 4.50 18.01 -7.68
C SER A 26 5.10 18.71 -8.91
N ARG A 27 6.27 18.29 -9.40
CA ARG A 27 6.85 18.84 -10.64
C ARG A 27 6.07 18.46 -11.89
N PHE A 28 5.20 17.45 -11.82
CA PHE A 28 4.34 17.03 -12.91
C PHE A 28 2.96 17.68 -12.85
N ASP A 29 2.70 18.48 -11.82
CA ASP A 29 1.50 19.27 -11.67
C ASP A 29 1.72 20.62 -12.38
N GLY A 30 1.62 20.62 -13.71
CA GLY A 30 1.82 21.79 -14.58
C GLY A 30 0.61 22.72 -14.67
N PHE A 31 -0.09 22.95 -13.55
CA PHE A 31 -1.30 23.77 -13.53
C PHE A 31 -0.97 25.26 -13.46
N ASP A 32 -1.62 26.07 -14.28
CA ASP A 32 -1.72 27.51 -14.04
C ASP A 32 -2.61 27.75 -12.82
N GLU A 33 -2.32 28.77 -12.00
CA GLU A 33 -3.02 29.11 -10.74
C GLU A 33 -4.56 29.29 -10.89
N LYS A 34 -5.08 29.33 -12.12
CA LYS A 34 -6.50 29.51 -12.45
C LYS A 34 -7.28 28.20 -12.62
N GLU A 35 -6.63 27.04 -12.68
CA GLU A 35 -7.30 25.74 -12.85
C GLU A 35 -7.38 24.96 -11.53
N THR A 36 -8.19 25.47 -10.60
CA THR A 36 -8.38 24.91 -9.24
C THR A 36 -9.02 23.51 -9.19
N GLU A 37 -9.55 22.99 -10.30
CA GLU A 37 -10.28 21.72 -10.33
C GLU A 37 -9.45 20.50 -10.75
N LYS A 38 -8.20 20.67 -11.22
CA LYS A 38 -7.42 19.54 -11.73
C LYS A 38 -6.78 18.74 -10.59
N LYS A 39 -7.07 17.43 -10.56
CA LYS A 39 -6.42 16.48 -9.63
C LYS A 39 -4.92 16.41 -9.90
N THR A 40 -4.13 16.54 -8.83
CA THR A 40 -2.67 16.34 -8.89
C THR A 40 -2.31 14.93 -9.36
N VAL A 41 -1.12 14.78 -9.94
CA VAL A 41 -0.57 13.48 -10.35
C VAL A 41 -0.54 12.50 -9.17
N MET A 42 -0.21 12.99 -7.97
CA MET A 42 -0.23 12.15 -6.76
C MET A 42 -1.62 11.57 -6.50
N THR A 43 -2.65 12.42 -6.50
CA THR A 43 -4.05 12.00 -6.25
C THR A 43 -4.53 11.03 -7.33
N ARG A 44 -4.19 11.30 -8.61
CA ARG A 44 -4.54 10.41 -9.72
C ARG A 44 -3.92 9.03 -9.57
N ILE A 45 -2.65 8.94 -9.17
CA ILE A 45 -1.97 7.66 -8.94
C ILE A 45 -2.60 6.93 -7.75
N LEU A 46 -2.94 7.64 -6.66
CA LEU A 46 -3.64 7.04 -5.52
C LEU A 46 -5.01 6.49 -5.91
N ASP A 47 -5.78 7.23 -6.71
CA ASP A 47 -7.08 6.77 -7.20
C ASP A 47 -6.91 5.49 -8.03
N VAL A 48 -5.93 5.44 -8.92
CA VAL A 48 -5.58 4.23 -9.70
C VAL A 48 -5.26 3.06 -8.76
N ILE A 49 -4.39 3.27 -7.76
CA ILE A 49 -4.06 2.22 -6.78
C ILE A 49 -5.32 1.72 -6.07
N LYS A 50 -6.18 2.64 -5.58
CA LYS A 50 -7.40 2.28 -4.84
C LYS A 50 -8.40 1.51 -5.71
N ILE A 51 -8.60 1.94 -6.96
CA ILE A 51 -9.47 1.27 -7.94
C ILE A 51 -8.99 -0.15 -8.20
N TYR A 52 -7.70 -0.34 -8.50
CA TYR A 52 -7.17 -1.66 -8.84
C TYR A 52 -6.86 -2.53 -7.62
N ALA A 53 -6.72 -1.97 -6.42
CA ALA A 53 -6.56 -2.77 -5.21
C ALA A 53 -7.82 -3.60 -4.89
N VAL A 54 -8.99 -3.23 -5.42
CA VAL A 54 -10.26 -3.90 -5.07
C VAL A 54 -10.82 -4.79 -6.18
N VAL A 55 -10.17 -4.86 -7.35
CA VAL A 55 -10.65 -5.70 -8.45
C VAL A 55 -10.45 -7.20 -8.16
N PRO A 56 -11.29 -8.08 -8.73
CA PRO A 56 -11.16 -9.52 -8.54
C PRO A 56 -9.99 -10.15 -9.31
N ASP A 57 -9.43 -9.45 -10.30
CA ASP A 57 -8.39 -9.95 -11.20
C ASP A 57 -6.96 -9.78 -10.67
N LYS A 58 -5.96 -10.16 -11.48
CA LYS A 58 -4.54 -10.13 -11.08
C LYS A 58 -3.95 -8.72 -10.97
N CYS A 59 -4.61 -7.70 -11.53
CA CYS A 59 -4.21 -6.29 -11.41
C CYS A 59 -4.15 -5.86 -9.95
N ARG A 60 -4.92 -6.49 -9.06
CA ARG A 60 -4.86 -6.26 -7.62
C ARG A 60 -3.49 -6.50 -7.00
N ASP A 61 -2.79 -7.55 -7.42
CA ASP A 61 -1.44 -7.81 -6.93
C ASP A 61 -0.45 -6.76 -7.47
N ALA A 62 -0.61 -6.31 -8.72
CA ALA A 62 0.18 -5.22 -9.29
C ALA A 62 -0.12 -3.88 -8.59
N ALA A 63 -1.37 -3.61 -8.24
CA ALA A 63 -1.76 -2.43 -7.48
C ALA A 63 -1.15 -2.43 -6.07
N ALA A 64 -1.14 -3.59 -5.39
CA ALA A 64 -0.45 -3.74 -4.10
C ALA A 64 1.07 -3.59 -4.21
N TYR A 65 1.67 -3.95 -5.35
CA TYR A 65 3.08 -3.70 -5.62
C TYR A 65 3.36 -2.21 -5.89
N LEU A 66 2.55 -1.58 -6.73
CA LEU A 66 2.60 -0.15 -7.00
C LEU A 66 2.40 0.68 -5.73
N SER A 67 1.46 0.29 -4.86
CA SER A 67 1.12 1.03 -3.65
C SER A 67 2.31 1.22 -2.73
N HIS A 68 3.09 0.16 -2.45
CA HIS A 68 4.27 0.31 -1.61
C HIS A 68 5.34 1.18 -2.30
N LYS A 69 5.56 1.02 -3.60
CA LYS A 69 6.56 1.82 -4.34
C LYS A 69 6.23 3.31 -4.32
N PHE A 70 4.94 3.65 -4.43
CA PHE A 70 4.48 5.03 -4.49
C PHE A 70 4.34 5.65 -3.09
N ILE A 71 3.67 4.97 -2.16
CA ILE A 71 3.32 5.54 -0.84
C ILE A 71 4.54 5.68 0.06
N THR A 72 5.55 4.80 -0.06
CA THR A 72 6.77 4.92 0.76
C THR A 72 7.77 5.93 0.22
N ARG A 73 7.44 6.67 -0.84
CA ARG A 73 8.28 7.77 -1.33
C ARG A 73 8.30 8.92 -0.34
N TYR A 74 9.41 9.64 -0.29
CA TYR A 74 9.59 10.74 0.65
C TYR A 74 8.53 11.83 0.53
N ASP A 75 8.22 12.26 -0.69
CA ASP A 75 7.28 13.35 -0.98
C ASP A 75 5.80 12.96 -0.84
N VAL A 76 5.51 11.65 -0.92
CA VAL A 76 4.15 11.09 -0.86
C VAL A 76 3.81 10.66 0.56
N LYS A 77 4.74 10.02 1.27
CA LYS A 77 4.48 9.42 2.59
C LYS A 77 3.97 10.44 3.59
N GLU A 78 4.55 11.64 3.60
CA GLU A 78 4.23 12.70 4.56
C GLU A 78 2.77 13.14 4.45
N LYS A 79 2.21 13.09 3.23
CA LYS A 79 0.83 13.54 2.96
C LYS A 79 -0.18 12.42 2.93
N HIS A 80 0.20 11.23 2.47
CA HIS A 80 -0.75 10.21 2.07
C HIS A 80 -0.61 8.86 2.77
N LEU A 81 0.47 8.57 3.50
CA LEU A 81 0.65 7.27 4.16
C LEU A 81 -0.48 6.98 5.16
N THR A 82 -0.72 7.90 6.09
CA THR A 82 -1.75 7.74 7.13
C THR A 82 -3.13 7.54 6.51
N SER A 83 -3.54 8.46 5.64
CA SER A 83 -4.86 8.42 4.96
C SER A 83 -5.05 7.15 4.12
N PHE A 84 -3.98 6.65 3.48
CA PHE A 84 -4.06 5.40 2.72
C PHE A 84 -4.22 4.18 3.64
N LEU A 85 -3.50 4.12 4.76
CA LEU A 85 -3.66 3.06 5.74
C LEU A 85 -5.08 3.07 6.33
N ASP A 86 -5.63 4.25 6.61
CA ASP A 86 -6.99 4.43 7.14
C ASP A 86 -8.02 3.88 6.16
N TRP A 87 -7.93 4.33 4.90
CA TRP A 87 -8.78 3.82 3.83
C TRP A 87 -8.72 2.28 3.71
N ALA A 88 -7.52 1.70 3.77
CA ALA A 88 -7.36 0.25 3.64
C ALA A 88 -7.94 -0.50 4.85
N MET A 89 -7.74 0.01 6.07
CA MET A 89 -8.30 -0.56 7.30
C MET A 89 -9.82 -0.50 7.31
N GLU A 90 -10.40 0.68 7.05
CA GLU A 90 -11.85 0.89 7.02
C GLU A 90 -12.52 0.02 5.95
N LEU A 91 -11.99 0.04 4.73
CA LEU A 91 -12.55 -0.73 3.64
C LEU A 91 -12.45 -2.24 3.91
N SER A 92 -11.39 -2.73 4.53
CA SER A 92 -11.27 -4.15 4.87
C SER A 92 -12.31 -4.65 5.88
N LEU A 93 -12.78 -3.75 6.76
CA LEU A 93 -13.75 -4.03 7.81
C LEU A 93 -15.21 -3.82 7.39
N SER A 94 -15.44 -3.08 6.29
CA SER A 94 -16.79 -2.83 5.79
C SER A 94 -17.56 -4.15 5.57
N LYS A 95 -18.86 -4.12 5.91
CA LYS A 95 -19.76 -5.26 5.74
C LYS A 95 -19.94 -5.65 4.28
N ASP A 96 -19.86 -4.67 3.38
CA ASP A 96 -20.01 -4.87 1.94
C ASP A 96 -18.74 -5.41 1.26
N SER A 97 -17.64 -5.50 2.01
CA SER A 97 -16.36 -5.93 1.47
C SER A 97 -16.31 -7.44 1.26
N ASN A 98 -16.34 -7.82 -0.02
CA ASN A 98 -16.12 -9.20 -0.45
C ASN A 98 -14.67 -9.67 -0.22
N VAL A 99 -14.42 -10.96 -0.45
CA VAL A 99 -13.11 -11.61 -0.26
C VAL A 99 -12.00 -10.92 -1.07
N PHE A 100 -12.31 -10.42 -2.27
CA PHE A 100 -11.36 -9.76 -3.16
C PHE A 100 -10.92 -8.40 -2.64
N VAL A 101 -11.87 -7.59 -2.17
CA VAL A 101 -11.63 -6.29 -1.51
C VAL A 101 -10.75 -6.50 -0.28
N LYS A 102 -11.12 -7.45 0.60
CA LYS A 102 -10.37 -7.78 1.82
C LYS A 102 -8.95 -8.24 1.48
N TYR A 103 -8.78 -9.15 0.53
CA TYR A 103 -7.45 -9.59 0.12
C TYR A 103 -6.62 -8.41 -0.39
N GLY A 104 -7.18 -7.52 -1.20
CA GLY A 104 -6.45 -6.42 -1.83
C GLY A 104 -5.97 -5.35 -0.88
N THR A 105 -6.83 -4.93 0.04
CA THR A 105 -6.47 -3.96 1.09
C THR A 105 -5.40 -4.54 2.01
N LEU A 106 -5.58 -5.79 2.46
CA LEU A 106 -4.57 -6.52 3.25
C LEU A 106 -3.26 -6.68 2.47
N ALA A 107 -3.30 -6.96 1.17
CA ALA A 107 -2.12 -7.10 0.34
C ALA A 107 -1.33 -5.79 0.26
N CYS A 108 -2.02 -4.65 0.08
CA CYS A 108 -1.39 -3.32 0.09
C CYS A 108 -0.71 -3.02 1.44
N ILE A 109 -1.41 -3.25 2.56
CA ILE A 109 -0.82 -3.03 3.90
C ILE A 109 0.38 -3.97 4.09
N ALA A 110 0.26 -5.23 3.70
CA ALA A 110 1.33 -6.19 3.81
C ALA A 110 2.57 -5.78 2.98
N THR A 111 2.41 -5.32 1.73
CA THR A 111 3.53 -4.88 0.88
C THR A 111 4.17 -3.60 1.41
N ILE A 112 3.38 -2.63 1.89
CA ILE A 112 3.88 -1.42 2.56
C ILE A 112 4.70 -1.80 3.79
N LEU A 113 4.20 -2.67 4.68
CA LEU A 113 4.93 -3.14 5.85
C LEU A 113 6.22 -3.92 5.51
N LYS A 114 6.26 -4.58 4.35
CA LYS A 114 7.43 -5.35 3.91
C LYS A 114 8.57 -4.46 3.42
N HIS A 115 8.23 -3.36 2.75
CA HIS A 115 9.19 -2.56 1.98
C HIS A 115 9.39 -1.15 2.53
N GLY A 116 8.49 -0.67 3.40
CA GLY A 116 8.61 0.62 4.06
C GLY A 116 9.72 0.64 5.10
N LYS A 117 10.27 1.83 5.36
CA LYS A 117 11.30 2.02 6.38
C LYS A 117 10.67 1.89 7.76
N ARG A 118 11.41 1.31 8.71
CA ARG A 118 10.96 1.15 10.11
C ARG A 118 10.53 2.48 10.72
N GLU A 119 11.32 3.54 10.52
CA GLU A 119 11.07 4.88 11.06
C GLU A 119 9.72 5.45 10.62
N ASP A 120 9.34 5.21 9.36
CA ASP A 120 8.09 5.69 8.77
C ASP A 120 6.88 4.86 9.24
N LEU A 121 7.08 3.56 9.52
CA LEU A 121 6.01 2.64 9.87
C LEU A 121 5.77 2.50 11.38
N LEU A 122 6.79 2.75 12.20
CA LEU A 122 6.72 2.62 13.66
C LEU A 122 5.59 3.44 14.30
N PRO A 123 5.31 4.71 13.88
CA PRO A 123 4.19 5.48 14.41
C PRO A 123 2.82 4.82 14.16
N HIS A 124 2.68 4.02 13.10
CA HIS A 124 1.43 3.37 12.73
C HIS A 124 1.34 1.92 13.26
N ALA A 125 2.44 1.33 13.70
CA ALA A 125 2.55 -0.09 14.01
C ALA A 125 1.57 -0.56 15.10
N ARG A 126 1.40 0.22 16.18
CA ARG A 126 0.47 -0.12 17.28
C ARG A 126 -0.98 -0.14 16.81
N ARG A 127 -1.41 0.92 16.12
CA ARG A 127 -2.76 1.05 15.58
C ARG A 127 -3.07 -0.06 14.57
N LEU A 128 -2.12 -0.39 13.69
CA LEU A 128 -2.26 -1.50 12.75
C LEU A 128 -2.37 -2.85 13.47
N LEU A 129 -1.66 -3.04 14.59
CA LEU A 129 -1.74 -4.26 15.38
C LEU A 129 -3.12 -4.43 16.02
N GLU A 130 -3.63 -3.38 16.65
CA GLU A 130 -4.96 -3.36 17.28
C GLU A 130 -6.04 -3.65 16.24
N TRP A 131 -5.98 -2.99 15.08
CA TRP A 131 -6.90 -3.23 13.98
C TRP A 131 -6.88 -4.69 13.50
N ILE A 132 -5.70 -5.25 13.18
CA ILE A 132 -5.63 -6.60 12.58
C ILE A 132 -6.04 -7.70 13.58
N ILE A 133 -5.85 -7.48 14.88
CA ILE A 133 -6.29 -8.40 15.93
C ILE A 133 -7.82 -8.38 16.05
N ASN A 134 -8.42 -7.19 16.07
CA ASN A 134 -9.87 -7.01 16.24
C ASN A 134 -10.69 -7.34 14.99
N ALA A 135 -10.06 -7.39 13.82
CA ALA A 135 -10.75 -7.58 12.54
C ALA A 135 -11.24 -9.02 12.26
N GLU A 136 -10.97 -9.99 13.15
CA GLU A 136 -11.43 -11.39 13.08
C GLU A 136 -11.23 -12.10 11.70
N PHE A 137 -10.27 -11.65 10.89
CA PHE A 137 -10.00 -12.24 9.56
C PHE A 137 -9.53 -13.71 9.60
N LYS A 138 -9.27 -14.25 10.80
CA LYS A 138 -8.78 -15.61 11.03
C LYS A 138 -9.87 -16.69 10.96
N ASN A 139 -11.15 -16.31 10.88
CA ASN A 139 -12.27 -17.25 10.92
C ASN A 139 -12.34 -18.18 9.69
N ASN A 140 -11.61 -17.89 8.60
CA ASN A 140 -11.54 -18.73 7.40
C ASN A 140 -10.14 -19.36 7.22
N VAL A 141 -9.96 -20.54 7.83
CA VAL A 141 -8.72 -21.32 7.83
C VAL A 141 -8.31 -21.70 6.39
N GLY A 142 -7.02 -21.56 6.06
CA GLY A 142 -6.44 -21.94 4.77
C GLY A 142 -6.63 -20.91 3.65
N SER A 143 -7.29 -19.77 3.93
CA SER A 143 -7.49 -18.72 2.93
C SER A 143 -6.22 -17.88 2.70
N ASN A 144 -6.09 -17.34 1.48
CA ASN A 144 -5.05 -16.37 1.16
C ASN A 144 -5.12 -15.10 2.04
N ILE A 145 -6.31 -14.77 2.55
CA ILE A 145 -6.53 -13.69 3.54
C ILE A 145 -5.81 -14.01 4.84
N GLN A 146 -6.01 -15.21 5.39
CA GLN A 146 -5.35 -15.64 6.63
C GLN A 146 -3.81 -15.57 6.50
N LYS A 147 -3.28 -15.97 5.33
CA LYS A 147 -1.85 -15.83 5.02
C LYS A 147 -1.38 -14.37 5.05
N LEU A 148 -2.17 -13.42 4.55
CA LEU A 148 -1.84 -11.99 4.62
C LEU A 148 -1.89 -11.46 6.05
N VAL A 149 -2.87 -11.87 6.85
CA VAL A 149 -2.99 -11.53 8.28
C VAL A 149 -1.71 -11.92 9.02
N TYR A 150 -1.22 -13.16 8.85
CA TYR A 150 0.02 -13.59 9.47
C TYR A 150 1.23 -12.77 9.02
N LYS A 151 1.34 -12.46 7.72
CA LYS A 151 2.41 -11.59 7.20
C LYS A 151 2.38 -10.20 7.82
N ILE A 152 1.18 -9.62 7.99
CA ILE A 152 1.00 -8.29 8.60
C ILE A 152 1.46 -8.34 10.06
N VAL A 153 0.92 -9.25 10.87
CA VAL A 153 1.27 -9.38 12.30
C VAL A 153 2.77 -9.61 12.49
N GLN A 154 3.37 -10.52 11.72
CA GLN A 154 4.81 -10.79 11.77
C GLN A 154 5.64 -9.54 11.46
N ARG A 155 5.30 -8.81 10.39
CA ARG A 155 6.05 -7.60 9.98
C ARG A 155 5.90 -6.47 10.98
N ILE A 156 4.70 -6.28 11.54
CA ILE A 156 4.48 -5.32 12.64
C ILE A 156 5.37 -5.68 13.83
N GLY A 157 5.43 -6.96 14.21
CA GLY A 157 6.32 -7.45 15.26
C GLY A 157 7.79 -7.08 14.99
N LEU A 158 8.26 -7.29 13.77
CA LEU A 158 9.61 -6.90 13.36
C LEU A 158 9.84 -5.38 13.40
N THR A 159 8.83 -4.56 13.11
CA THR A 159 8.92 -3.10 13.21
C THR A 159 9.17 -2.65 14.65
N PHE A 160 8.60 -3.32 15.66
CA PHE A 160 8.83 -3.00 17.07
C PHE A 160 10.24 -3.35 17.54
N LEU A 161 10.87 -4.37 16.96
CA LEU A 161 12.22 -4.76 17.33
C LEU A 161 13.25 -3.68 16.92
N PRO A 162 14.30 -3.47 17.74
CA PRO A 162 15.39 -2.57 17.36
C PRO A 162 16.15 -3.14 16.14
N PRO A 163 16.61 -2.29 15.22
CA PRO A 163 17.41 -2.75 14.09
C PRO A 163 18.73 -3.36 14.60
N ARG A 164 18.98 -4.62 14.26
CA ARG A 164 20.25 -5.28 14.59
C ARG A 164 21.28 -4.94 13.54
N VAL A 165 22.24 -4.09 13.89
CA VAL A 165 23.40 -3.83 13.02
C VAL A 165 24.33 -5.04 13.12
N ALA A 166 24.56 -5.70 11.98
CA ALA A 166 25.48 -6.83 11.94
C ALA A 166 26.91 -6.39 12.27
N ALA A 167 27.64 -7.20 13.06
CA ALA A 167 28.99 -6.87 13.52
C ALA A 167 29.99 -6.65 12.37
N TRP A 168 29.77 -7.30 11.23
CA TRP A 168 30.60 -7.18 10.02
C TRP A 168 30.23 -5.98 9.13
N ARG A 169 29.19 -5.21 9.47
CA ARG A 169 28.79 -4.05 8.67
C ARG A 169 29.89 -2.99 8.71
N TYR A 170 30.40 -2.65 7.54
CA TYR A 170 31.35 -1.55 7.36
C TYR A 170 30.78 -0.26 7.96
N LYS A 171 31.49 0.30 8.95
CA LYS A 171 31.22 1.64 9.48
C LYS A 171 31.99 2.63 8.61
N ARG A 172 31.27 3.44 7.84
CA ARG A 172 31.85 4.61 7.16
C ARG A 172 32.07 5.72 8.16
#